data_AF-A0A0X3S7Z4-F1
#
_entry.id   AF-A0A0X3S7Z4-F1
#
_cell.length_a   1.000
_cell.length_b   1.000
_cell.length_c   1.000
_cell.angle_alpha   90.00
_cell.angle_beta   90.00
_cell.angle_gamma   90.00
#
_symmetry.space_group_name_H-M   'P 1'
#
loop_
_entity.id
_entity.type
_entity.pdbx_description
1 polymer ?
#
loop_
_entity_poly.entity_id
_entity_poly.type
_entity_poly.pdbx_seq_one_letter_code
_entity_poly.pdbx_strand_id
1 'polypeptide(L)'
;MTTDTTEPYGIRGGADRRPRHRRRGLTTIAVLAAMAVALLVARMTLIPWAYPLPGQPRLTGYWEGRIAYSDTDSRQILLQMRYDENCSMACDMTGRIKVCGAGRSTKGDLAGDVYNWRGSRFALNPYLPRSKGDVNIEKLDGDWSGDVIRMRAKVEFLDADGSWESSRQPSAPPAFDMRHIDEGAFNAGCARG
;
A
#
# COMPACT_ATOMS: atom_id res chain seq x y z
N MET A 1 90.95 -16.96 39.92
CA MET A 1 90.69 -15.64 39.31
C MET A 1 90.51 -15.92 37.83
N THR A 2 89.26 -16.13 37.43
CA THR A 2 88.84 -16.50 36.07
C THR A 2 87.46 -15.89 35.93
N THR A 3 87.41 -14.78 35.20
CA THR A 3 86.23 -14.03 34.81
C THR A 3 85.80 -14.50 33.43
N ASP A 4 84.56 -14.95 33.27
CA ASP A 4 83.75 -14.68 32.07
C ASP A 4 82.29 -15.10 32.31
N THR A 5 81.42 -14.15 32.63
CA THR A 5 80.48 -13.46 31.72
C THR A 5 79.30 -14.34 31.32
N THR A 6 78.29 -14.35 32.20
CA THR A 6 76.97 -14.96 31.95
C THR A 6 76.10 -13.92 31.23
N GLU A 7 75.80 -14.16 29.95
CA GLU A 7 74.84 -13.34 29.19
C GLU A 7 73.42 -13.48 29.78
N PRO A 8 72.67 -12.38 29.96
CA PRO A 8 71.29 -12.43 30.41
C PRO A 8 70.36 -12.84 29.27
N TYR A 9 69.59 -13.91 29.52
CA TYR A 9 68.45 -14.32 28.71
C TYR A 9 67.43 -13.17 28.56
N GLY A 10 67.46 -12.50 27.41
CA GLY A 10 66.42 -11.57 26.99
C GLY A 10 65.14 -12.32 26.64
N ILE A 11 64.17 -12.30 27.56
CA ILE A 11 62.79 -12.73 27.28
C ILE A 11 62.22 -11.79 26.22
N ARG A 12 62.16 -12.25 24.96
CA ARG A 12 61.47 -11.56 23.86
C ARG A 12 59.99 -11.46 24.22
N GLY A 13 59.54 -10.22 24.43
CA GLY A 13 58.16 -9.87 24.72
C GLY A 13 57.20 -10.52 23.74
N GLY A 14 56.18 -11.20 24.29
CA GLY A 14 55.02 -11.65 23.55
C GLY A 14 54.34 -10.43 22.92
N ALA A 15 54.44 -10.33 21.59
CA ALA A 15 53.67 -9.35 20.85
C ALA A 15 52.18 -9.66 21.04
N ASP A 16 51.53 -8.80 21.82
CA ASP A 16 50.09 -8.66 21.99
C ASP A 16 49.42 -8.65 20.60
N ARG A 17 49.06 -9.82 20.07
CA ARG A 17 48.26 -9.95 18.85
C ARG A 17 46.81 -9.59 19.19
N ARG A 18 46.58 -8.29 19.42
CA ARG A 18 45.22 -7.75 19.51
C ARG A 18 44.53 -7.84 18.13
N PRO A 19 43.23 -8.17 18.09
CA PRO A 19 42.59 -8.79 16.93
C PRO A 19 42.26 -7.74 15.85
N ARG A 20 43.19 -7.49 14.93
CA ARG A 20 42.97 -6.62 13.75
C ARG A 20 41.76 -7.04 12.90
N HIS A 21 41.35 -8.31 12.96
CA HIS A 21 40.22 -8.84 12.20
C HIS A 21 38.85 -8.30 12.66
N ARG A 22 38.72 -7.90 13.93
CA ARG A 22 37.44 -7.44 14.51
C ARG A 22 37.03 -6.05 14.01
N ARG A 23 38.01 -5.19 13.68
CA ARG A 23 37.76 -3.82 13.18
C ARG A 23 37.26 -3.81 11.74
N ARG A 24 37.78 -4.69 10.87
CA ARG A 24 37.32 -4.80 9.47
C ARG A 24 35.86 -5.28 9.38
N GLY A 25 35.48 -6.25 10.22
CA GLY A 25 34.09 -6.72 10.29
C GLY A 25 33.11 -5.62 10.71
N LEU A 26 33.49 -4.80 11.70
CA LEU A 26 32.67 -3.66 12.13
C LEU A 26 32.50 -2.60 11.04
N THR A 27 33.55 -2.29 10.28
CA THR A 27 33.46 -1.36 9.15
C THR A 27 32.52 -1.88 8.05
N THR A 28 32.62 -3.17 7.69
CA THR A 28 31.72 -3.76 6.69
C THR A 28 30.26 -3.71 7.15
N ILE A 29 29.99 -4.07 8.41
CA ILE A 29 28.65 -3.99 8.99
C ILE A 29 28.13 -2.55 8.97
N ALA A 30 28.96 -1.57 9.36
CA ALA A 30 28.58 -0.16 9.35
C ALA A 30 28.24 0.35 7.94
N VAL A 31 29.00 -0.04 6.92
CA VAL A 31 28.72 0.32 5.51
C VAL A 31 27.42 -0.31 5.02
N LEU A 32 27.21 -1.61 5.30
CA LEU A 32 25.97 -2.29 4.94
C LEU A 32 24.75 -1.65 5.62
N ALA A 33 24.87 -1.32 6.92
CA ALA A 33 23.82 -0.62 7.65
C ALA A 33 23.54 0.77 7.06
N ALA A 34 24.58 1.54 6.72
CA ALA A 34 24.42 2.84 6.08
C ALA A 34 23.71 2.75 4.72
N MET A 35 24.06 1.77 3.89
CA MET A 35 23.39 1.54 2.61
C MET A 35 21.92 1.14 2.79
N ALA A 36 21.62 0.26 3.76
CA ALA A 36 20.25 -0.13 4.06
C ALA A 36 19.40 1.09 4.48
N VAL A 37 19.92 1.93 5.36
CA VAL A 37 19.26 3.19 5.76
C VAL A 37 19.07 4.12 4.57
N ALA A 38 20.08 4.29 3.72
CA ALA A 38 19.99 5.14 2.54
C ALA A 38 18.88 4.65 1.56
N LEU A 39 18.78 3.34 1.34
CA LEU A 39 17.74 2.75 0.50
C LEU A 39 16.33 2.95 1.10
N LEU A 40 16.19 2.80 2.42
CA LEU A 40 14.91 3.05 3.10
C LEU A 40 14.49 4.52 2.97
N VAL A 41 15.40 5.45 3.21
CA VAL A 41 15.13 6.89 3.04
C VAL A 41 14.77 7.21 1.59
N ALA A 42 15.48 6.64 0.62
CA ALA A 42 15.17 6.82 -0.80
C ALA A 42 13.76 6.31 -1.15
N ARG A 43 13.33 5.15 -0.62
CA ARG A 43 11.97 4.64 -0.84
C ARG A 43 10.91 5.57 -0.26
N MET A 44 11.14 6.08 0.96
CA MET A 44 10.22 7.02 1.61
C MET A 44 10.11 8.37 0.89
N THR A 45 11.18 8.83 0.22
CA THR A 45 11.15 10.10 -0.53
C THR A 45 10.59 9.96 -1.93
N LEU A 46 10.83 8.83 -2.60
CA LEU A 46 10.37 8.58 -3.96
C LEU A 46 8.90 8.11 -4.02
N ILE A 47 8.44 7.37 -3.00
CA ILE A 47 7.10 6.77 -2.95
C ILE A 47 6.46 7.02 -1.57
N PRO A 48 6.29 8.30 -1.16
CA PRO A 48 5.85 8.66 0.18
C PRO A 48 4.45 8.16 0.53
N TRP A 49 3.61 7.91 -0.47
CA TRP A 49 2.24 7.43 -0.31
C TRP A 49 2.16 5.93 0.01
N ALA A 50 3.19 5.15 -0.39
CA ALA A 50 3.29 3.72 -0.10
C ALA A 50 4.08 3.46 1.18
N TYR A 51 5.16 4.22 1.39
CA TYR A 51 6.08 4.10 2.52
C TYR A 51 6.20 5.44 3.25
N PRO A 52 5.20 5.85 4.04
CA PRO A 52 5.26 7.11 4.75
C PRO A 52 6.30 7.06 5.89
N LEU A 53 6.73 8.23 6.34
CA LEU A 53 7.47 8.34 7.59
C LEU A 53 6.58 7.88 8.78
N PRO A 54 7.18 7.39 9.88
CA PRO A 54 6.42 7.06 11.08
C PRO A 54 5.52 8.23 11.53
N GLY A 55 4.23 7.95 11.73
CA GLY A 55 3.23 8.97 12.12
C GLY A 55 2.63 9.77 10.97
N GLN A 56 3.04 9.54 9.72
CA GLN A 56 2.39 10.12 8.55
C GLN A 56 1.31 9.19 7.98
N PRO A 57 0.25 9.78 7.38
CA PRO A 57 -0.79 9.02 6.72
C PRO A 57 -0.24 8.30 5.47
N ARG A 58 -0.81 7.15 5.14
CA ARG A 58 -0.52 6.38 3.92
C ARG A 58 -1.77 6.21 3.09
N LEU A 59 -1.59 6.13 1.77
CA LEU A 59 -2.64 5.75 0.85
C LEU A 59 -2.92 4.23 0.92
N THR A 60 -1.86 3.43 1.04
CA THR A 60 -1.99 1.97 1.17
C THR A 60 -2.62 1.58 2.51
N GLY A 61 -3.36 0.47 2.55
CA GLY A 61 -4.08 0.04 3.74
C GLY A 61 -5.52 -0.35 3.44
N TYR A 62 -6.39 -0.20 4.44
CA TYR A 62 -7.80 -0.58 4.36
C TYR A 62 -8.67 0.66 4.50
N TRP A 63 -9.68 0.77 3.65
CA TRP A 63 -10.53 1.95 3.55
C TRP A 63 -11.99 1.55 3.49
N GLU A 64 -12.86 2.31 4.15
CA GLU A 64 -14.31 2.16 4.04
C GLU A 64 -14.97 3.46 3.64
N GLY A 65 -15.99 3.38 2.81
CA GLY A 65 -16.88 4.48 2.47
C GLY A 65 -18.27 3.99 2.14
N ARG A 66 -19.17 4.92 1.86
CA ARG A 66 -20.55 4.61 1.46
C ARG A 66 -20.90 5.40 0.22
N ILE A 67 -21.22 4.70 -0.86
CA ILE A 67 -21.67 5.28 -2.12
C ILE A 67 -23.20 5.29 -2.15
N ALA A 68 -23.79 6.38 -2.63
CA ALA A 68 -25.22 6.45 -2.94
C ALA A 68 -25.36 6.41 -4.47
N TYR A 69 -26.00 5.37 -5.00
CA TYR A 69 -26.31 5.28 -6.43
C TYR A 69 -27.62 5.98 -6.77
N SER A 70 -28.53 6.07 -5.79
CA SER A 70 -29.78 6.81 -5.84
C SER A 70 -30.19 7.24 -4.42
N ASP A 71 -31.33 7.92 -4.28
CA ASP A 71 -31.89 8.30 -2.98
C ASP A 71 -32.28 7.08 -2.11
N THR A 72 -32.46 5.90 -2.72
CA THR A 72 -32.93 4.68 -2.05
C THR A 72 -31.91 3.54 -2.07
N ASP A 73 -30.85 3.63 -2.89
CA ASP A 73 -29.78 2.63 -2.96
C ASP A 73 -28.44 3.24 -2.52
N SER A 74 -28.00 2.80 -1.34
CA SER A 74 -26.68 3.12 -0.82
C SER A 74 -25.95 1.87 -0.38
N ARG A 75 -24.67 1.76 -0.76
CA ARG A 75 -23.84 0.58 -0.53
C ARG A 75 -22.56 0.94 0.17
N GLN A 76 -22.11 0.07 1.07
CA GLN A 76 -20.81 0.18 1.70
C GLN A 76 -19.74 -0.33 0.73
N ILE A 77 -18.67 0.43 0.55
CA ILE A 77 -17.51 0.07 -0.25
C ILE A 77 -16.33 -0.10 0.70
N LEU A 78 -15.65 -1.24 0.59
CA LEU A 78 -14.45 -1.55 1.34
C LEU A 78 -13.31 -1.79 0.35
N LEU A 79 -12.18 -1.12 0.54
CA LEU A 79 -10.99 -1.29 -0.27
C LEU A 79 -9.82 -1.75 0.60
N GLN A 80 -9.02 -2.66 0.05
CA GLN A 80 -7.67 -2.92 0.50
C GLN A 80 -6.74 -2.52 -0.63
N MET A 81 -5.86 -1.55 -0.40
CA MET A 81 -4.89 -1.07 -1.39
C MET A 81 -3.47 -1.41 -0.96
N ARG A 82 -2.68 -1.90 -1.90
CA ARG A 82 -1.29 -2.32 -1.71
C ARG A 82 -0.45 -1.73 -2.84
N TYR A 83 0.78 -1.38 -2.51
CA TYR A 83 1.78 -1.03 -3.50
C TYR A 83 2.33 -2.30 -4.14
N ASP A 84 2.49 -2.31 -5.47
CA ASP A 84 3.00 -3.46 -6.21
C ASP A 84 4.04 -3.03 -7.25
N GLU A 85 5.33 -3.24 -6.95
CA GLU A 85 6.46 -2.95 -7.86
C GLU A 85 6.46 -3.86 -9.10
N ASN A 86 5.78 -5.01 -9.05
CA ASN A 86 5.86 -6.07 -10.06
C ASN A 86 4.57 -6.24 -10.86
N CYS A 87 3.65 -5.27 -10.79
CA CYS A 87 2.39 -5.36 -11.54
C CYS A 87 2.68 -5.46 -13.05
N SER A 88 2.31 -6.59 -13.66
CA SER A 88 2.57 -6.90 -15.06
C SER A 88 1.82 -6.00 -16.05
N MET A 89 0.84 -5.23 -15.58
CA MET A 89 -0.01 -4.34 -16.38
C MET A 89 0.25 -2.85 -16.11
N ALA A 90 1.48 -2.48 -15.71
CA ALA A 90 1.88 -1.10 -15.48
C ALA A 90 1.01 -0.36 -14.44
N CYS A 91 0.62 -1.07 -13.37
CA CYS A 91 -0.16 -0.51 -12.28
C CYS A 91 0.69 -0.25 -11.03
N ASP A 92 0.56 0.94 -10.44
CA ASP A 92 1.28 1.28 -9.20
C ASP A 92 0.64 0.61 -7.96
N MET A 93 -0.65 0.30 -8.03
CA MET A 93 -1.42 -0.25 -6.93
C MET A 93 -2.24 -1.47 -7.33
N THR A 94 -2.31 -2.44 -6.43
CA THR A 94 -3.21 -3.60 -6.50
C THR A 94 -3.98 -3.75 -5.22
N GLY A 95 -5.01 -4.60 -5.21
CA GLY A 95 -5.84 -4.71 -4.02
C GLY A 95 -7.07 -5.57 -4.16
N ARG A 96 -7.94 -5.44 -3.16
CA ARG A 96 -9.26 -6.08 -3.12
C ARG A 96 -10.35 -5.05 -2.87
N ILE A 97 -11.51 -5.27 -3.46
CA ILE A 97 -12.71 -4.48 -3.26
C ILE A 97 -13.84 -5.38 -2.74
N LYS A 98 -14.64 -4.86 -1.81
CA LYS A 98 -15.94 -5.43 -1.43
C LYS A 98 -17.02 -4.35 -1.54
N VAL A 99 -18.16 -4.73 -2.06
CA VAL A 99 -19.37 -3.90 -2.14
C VAL A 99 -20.47 -4.62 -1.37
N CYS A 100 -20.94 -4.01 -0.29
CA CYS A 100 -21.99 -4.56 0.57
C CYS A 100 -23.28 -3.72 0.42
N GLY A 101 -24.41 -4.37 0.12
CA GLY A 101 -25.71 -3.70 0.04
C GLY A 101 -26.65 -4.37 -0.95
N ALA A 102 -27.89 -3.88 -1.04
CA ALA A 102 -28.91 -4.45 -1.92
C ALA A 102 -29.14 -5.97 -1.70
N GLY A 103 -29.07 -6.42 -0.44
CA GLY A 103 -29.28 -7.83 -0.06
C GLY A 103 -28.17 -8.79 -0.51
N ARG A 104 -27.04 -8.29 -1.02
CA ARG A 104 -25.90 -9.11 -1.46
C ARG A 104 -24.55 -8.45 -1.18
N SER A 105 -23.49 -9.27 -1.23
CA SER A 105 -22.11 -8.80 -1.16
C SER A 105 -21.33 -9.26 -2.39
N THR A 106 -20.71 -8.31 -3.09
CA THR A 106 -19.82 -8.59 -4.22
C THR A 106 -18.39 -8.31 -3.81
N LYS A 107 -17.45 -9.16 -4.22
CA LYS A 107 -16.02 -8.99 -3.98
C LYS A 107 -15.23 -9.24 -5.25
N GLY A 108 -14.07 -8.61 -5.36
CA GLY A 108 -13.18 -8.75 -6.49
C GLY A 108 -11.82 -8.14 -6.20
N ASP A 109 -10.96 -8.18 -7.20
CA ASP A 109 -9.64 -7.54 -7.15
C ASP A 109 -9.75 -6.11 -7.71
N LEU A 110 -8.71 -5.31 -7.51
CA LEU A 110 -8.57 -4.00 -8.14
C LEU A 110 -7.11 -3.79 -8.54
N ALA A 111 -6.91 -3.00 -9.60
CA ALA A 111 -5.61 -2.49 -10.01
C ALA A 111 -5.74 -1.01 -10.35
N GLY A 112 -4.67 -0.23 -10.21
CA GLY A 112 -4.75 1.20 -10.42
C GLY A 112 -3.41 1.91 -10.49
N ASP A 113 -3.48 3.16 -10.91
CA ASP A 113 -2.33 4.01 -11.19
C ASP A 113 -2.34 5.24 -10.30
N VAL A 114 -1.16 5.66 -9.86
CA VAL A 114 -0.97 6.88 -9.11
C VAL A 114 -0.51 7.98 -10.06
N TYR A 115 -1.26 9.07 -10.15
CA TYR A 115 -1.02 10.11 -11.16
C TYR A 115 0.02 11.14 -10.76
N ASN A 116 0.50 11.12 -9.51
CA ASN A 116 1.55 12.03 -9.07
C ASN A 116 2.46 11.43 -8.01
N TRP A 117 3.67 11.98 -7.88
CA TRP A 117 4.67 11.49 -6.93
C TRP A 117 4.17 11.47 -5.47
N ARG A 118 3.23 12.37 -5.12
CA ARG A 118 2.66 12.46 -3.77
C ARG A 118 1.60 11.39 -3.47
N GLY A 119 1.09 10.67 -4.47
CA GLY A 119 -0.06 9.78 -4.31
C GLY A 119 -1.40 10.50 -4.10
N SER A 120 -1.45 11.83 -4.22
CA SER A 120 -2.67 12.57 -3.88
C SER A 120 -3.79 12.41 -4.91
N ARG A 121 -3.49 11.85 -6.08
CA ARG A 121 -4.44 11.54 -7.14
C ARG A 121 -4.15 10.17 -7.72
N PHE A 122 -5.18 9.37 -7.90
CA PHE A 122 -5.05 8.02 -8.44
C PHE A 122 -6.35 7.57 -9.10
N ALA A 123 -6.29 6.47 -9.84
CA ALA A 123 -7.46 5.78 -10.35
C ALA A 123 -7.36 4.28 -10.08
N LEU A 124 -8.49 3.64 -9.81
CA LEU A 124 -8.62 2.21 -9.62
C LEU A 124 -9.63 1.64 -10.62
N ASN A 125 -9.31 0.50 -11.19
CA ASN A 125 -10.16 -0.32 -12.04
C ASN A 125 -10.53 -1.58 -11.22
N PRO A 126 -11.77 -1.65 -10.69
CA PRO A 126 -12.23 -2.83 -9.97
C PRO A 126 -12.61 -3.96 -10.94
N TYR A 127 -12.20 -5.18 -10.61
CA TYR A 127 -12.56 -6.40 -11.33
C TYR A 127 -13.68 -7.13 -10.56
N LEU A 128 -14.87 -6.54 -10.58
CA LEU A 128 -16.07 -7.10 -9.95
C LEU A 128 -16.87 -7.96 -10.95
N PRO A 129 -17.49 -9.07 -10.51
CA PRO A 129 -18.48 -9.76 -11.32
C PRO A 129 -19.62 -8.83 -11.72
N ARG A 130 -19.82 -8.66 -13.03
CA ARG A 130 -20.94 -7.87 -13.54
C ARG A 130 -22.26 -8.60 -13.34
N SER A 131 -23.30 -7.85 -13.03
CA SER A 131 -24.66 -8.37 -12.84
C SER A 131 -25.66 -7.61 -13.68
N LYS A 132 -26.57 -8.36 -14.31
CA LYS A 132 -27.76 -7.82 -14.98
C LYS A 132 -28.76 -7.32 -13.94
N GLY A 133 -29.48 -6.26 -14.26
CA GLY A 133 -30.43 -5.60 -13.37
C GLY A 133 -29.78 -4.93 -12.16
N ASP A 134 -28.49 -4.57 -12.25
CA ASP A 134 -27.78 -3.92 -11.14
C ASP A 134 -26.80 -2.83 -11.63
N VAL A 135 -26.36 -2.00 -10.69
CA VAL A 135 -25.31 -1.02 -10.84
C VAL A 135 -23.94 -1.71 -10.75
N ASN A 136 -23.10 -1.49 -11.76
CA ASN A 136 -21.74 -2.00 -11.85
C ASN A 136 -20.75 -0.83 -11.70
N ILE A 137 -19.71 -1.01 -10.89
CA ILE A 137 -18.63 -0.01 -10.75
C ILE A 137 -17.57 -0.33 -11.79
N GLU A 138 -17.32 0.61 -12.70
CA GLU A 138 -16.36 0.44 -13.79
C GLU A 138 -15.00 1.06 -13.49
N LYS A 139 -15.00 2.21 -12.81
CA LYS A 139 -13.79 2.94 -12.45
C LYS A 139 -14.00 3.74 -11.17
N LEU A 140 -12.94 3.91 -10.40
CA LEU A 140 -12.90 4.80 -9.25
C LEU A 140 -11.76 5.80 -9.41
N ASP A 141 -12.06 7.10 -9.39
CA ASP A 141 -11.06 8.15 -9.37
C ASP A 141 -10.97 8.74 -7.94
N GLY A 142 -9.77 8.80 -7.39
CA GLY A 142 -9.54 9.20 -6.00
C GLY A 142 -8.64 10.42 -5.86
N ASP A 143 -9.02 11.32 -4.95
CA ASP A 143 -8.17 12.38 -4.41
C ASP A 143 -7.88 12.06 -2.93
N TRP A 144 -6.59 11.85 -2.58
CA TRP A 144 -6.16 11.49 -1.22
C TRP A 144 -5.56 12.68 -0.49
N SER A 145 -6.00 12.88 0.75
CA SER A 145 -5.45 13.89 1.67
C SER A 145 -5.57 13.43 3.11
N GLY A 146 -4.46 12.99 3.71
CA GLY A 146 -4.42 12.60 5.12
C GLY A 146 -5.14 11.28 5.36
N ASP A 147 -6.13 11.28 6.26
CA ASP A 147 -6.90 10.08 6.62
C ASP A 147 -8.22 9.96 5.83
N VAL A 148 -8.36 10.74 4.76
CA VAL A 148 -9.56 10.75 3.90
C VAL A 148 -9.16 10.58 2.45
N ILE A 149 -9.92 9.74 1.75
CA ILE A 149 -9.92 9.66 0.29
C ILE A 149 -11.28 10.12 -0.19
N ARG A 150 -11.30 11.12 -1.07
CA ARG A 150 -12.50 11.50 -1.80
C ARG A 150 -12.55 10.74 -3.11
N MET A 151 -13.54 9.88 -3.26
CA MET A 151 -13.73 9.02 -4.42
C MET A 151 -14.83 9.56 -5.32
N ARG A 152 -14.70 9.30 -6.61
CA ARG A 152 -15.76 9.40 -7.63
C ARG A 152 -15.84 8.07 -8.35
N ALA A 153 -17.02 7.49 -8.42
CA ALA A 153 -17.22 6.23 -9.15
C ALA A 153 -17.84 6.49 -10.51
N LYS A 154 -17.22 5.95 -11.57
CA LYS A 154 -17.90 5.73 -12.84
C LYS A 154 -18.71 4.44 -12.71
N VAL A 155 -20.02 4.56 -12.84
CA VAL A 155 -20.96 3.45 -12.67
C VAL A 155 -21.74 3.22 -13.94
N GLU A 156 -22.12 1.98 -14.18
CA GLU A 156 -22.96 1.57 -15.31
C GLU A 156 -24.12 0.71 -14.83
N PHE A 157 -25.35 1.13 -15.13
CA PHE A 157 -26.53 0.30 -14.94
C PHE A 157 -26.73 -0.62 -16.14
N LEU A 158 -26.86 -1.92 -15.89
CA LEU A 158 -27.26 -2.91 -16.88
C LEU A 158 -28.67 -3.38 -16.55
N ASP A 159 -29.56 -3.39 -17.53
CA ASP A 159 -30.93 -3.87 -17.35
C ASP A 159 -30.98 -5.39 -17.14
N ALA A 160 -32.14 -5.90 -16.73
CA ALA A 160 -32.32 -7.33 -16.42
C ALA A 160 -32.07 -8.23 -17.64
N ASP A 161 -32.32 -7.73 -18.84
CA ASP A 161 -31.99 -8.40 -20.10
C ASP A 161 -30.50 -8.29 -20.47
N GLY A 162 -29.77 -7.37 -19.82
CA GLY A 162 -28.37 -7.05 -20.04
C GLY A 162 -28.15 -5.91 -21.05
N SER A 163 -29.22 -5.23 -21.48
CA SER A 163 -29.12 -4.03 -22.30
C SER A 163 -28.61 -2.83 -21.48
N TRP A 164 -28.07 -1.85 -22.20
CA TRP A 164 -27.59 -0.60 -21.62
C TRP A 164 -28.56 0.52 -22.01
N GLU A 165 -29.18 1.15 -21.03
CA GLU A 165 -30.02 2.35 -21.22
C GLU A 165 -29.32 3.58 -20.64
N SER A 166 -29.14 4.61 -21.47
CA SER A 166 -28.53 5.88 -21.06
C SER A 166 -29.37 6.64 -20.02
N SER A 167 -30.70 6.50 -20.08
CA SER A 167 -31.67 7.21 -19.24
C SER A 167 -31.61 6.81 -17.76
N ARG A 168 -31.11 5.60 -17.46
CA ARG A 168 -30.93 5.09 -16.08
C ARG A 168 -29.55 5.38 -15.51
N GLN A 169 -28.63 5.90 -16.32
CA GLN A 169 -27.29 6.24 -15.84
C GLN A 169 -27.35 7.50 -14.98
N PRO A 170 -26.61 7.56 -13.86
CA PRO A 170 -26.48 8.79 -13.09
C PRO A 170 -25.94 9.92 -13.98
N SER A 171 -26.56 11.09 -13.88
CA SER A 171 -26.16 12.28 -14.65
C SER A 171 -24.76 12.78 -14.27
N ALA A 172 -24.25 12.41 -13.10
CA ALA A 172 -22.90 12.66 -12.65
C ALA A 172 -22.33 11.44 -11.89
N PRO A 173 -21.01 11.20 -11.96
CA PRO A 173 -20.34 10.18 -11.16
C PRO A 173 -20.60 10.41 -9.66
N PRO A 174 -21.20 9.44 -8.93
CA PRO A 174 -21.39 9.57 -7.49
C PRO A 174 -20.06 9.74 -6.78
N ALA A 175 -20.01 10.75 -5.90
CA ALA A 175 -18.85 11.05 -5.07
C ALA A 175 -19.10 10.61 -3.63
N PHE A 176 -18.07 10.10 -2.98
CA PHE A 176 -18.14 9.66 -1.58
C PHE A 176 -16.76 9.74 -0.92
N ASP A 177 -16.76 9.92 0.40
CA ASP A 177 -15.53 9.91 1.17
C ASP A 177 -15.29 8.51 1.73
N MET A 178 -14.02 8.14 1.78
CA MET A 178 -13.53 6.95 2.45
C MET A 178 -12.61 7.32 3.60
N ARG A 179 -12.66 6.52 4.66
CA ARG A 179 -11.83 6.65 5.85
C ARG A 179 -11.03 5.38 6.07
N HIS A 180 -9.86 5.53 6.68
CA HIS A 180 -9.02 4.39 7.00
C HIS A 180 -9.69 3.50 8.05
N ILE A 181 -9.57 2.19 7.88
CA ILE A 181 -10.03 1.16 8.81
C ILE A 181 -8.92 0.14 9.08
N ASP A 182 -9.14 -0.76 10.03
CA ASP A 182 -8.23 -1.88 10.25
C ASP A 182 -8.61 -3.11 9.40
N GLU A 183 -7.70 -4.08 9.37
CA GLU A 183 -7.89 -5.33 8.64
C GLU A 183 -9.07 -6.17 9.19
N GLY A 184 -9.31 -6.11 10.51
CA GLY A 184 -10.41 -6.81 11.14
C GLY A 184 -11.76 -6.30 10.67
N ALA A 185 -11.93 -4.97 10.64
CA ALA A 185 -13.10 -4.30 10.10
C ALA A 185 -13.31 -4.61 8.62
N PHE A 186 -12.24 -4.63 7.82
CA PHE A 186 -12.33 -5.02 6.41
C PHE A 186 -12.79 -6.47 6.25
N ASN A 187 -12.24 -7.40 7.05
CA ASN A 187 -12.57 -8.82 6.98
C ASN A 187 -14.00 -9.10 7.46
N ALA A 188 -14.43 -8.48 8.55
CA ALA A 188 -15.78 -8.57 9.09
C ALA A 188 -16.84 -7.79 8.25
N GLY A 189 -16.39 -6.86 7.42
CA GLY A 189 -17.24 -6.07 6.55
C GLY A 189 -18.13 -6.94 5.63
N CYS A 190 -19.31 -6.42 5.32
CA CYS A 190 -20.43 -7.10 4.65
C CYS A 190 -21.19 -8.17 5.46
N ALA A 191 -20.77 -8.54 6.68
CA ALA A 191 -21.49 -9.52 7.51
C ALA A 191 -22.74 -8.96 8.23
N ARG A 192 -22.96 -7.64 8.18
CA ARG A 192 -24.06 -6.94 8.87
C ARG A 192 -25.13 -6.37 7.91
N GLY A 193 -25.05 -6.69 6.62
CA GLY A 193 -25.92 -6.16 5.57
C GLY A 193 -26.97 -7.15 5.11
#